data_AF-A0AAQ4F6I2-F1
#
_entry.id   AF-A0AAQ4F6I2-F1
#
_cell.length_a   1.000
_cell.length_b   1.000
_cell.length_c   1.000
_cell.angle_alpha   90.00
_cell.angle_beta   90.00
_cell.angle_gamma   90.00
#
_symmetry.space_group_name_H-M   'P 1'
#
loop_
_entity.id
_entity.type
_entity.pdbx_description
1 polymer ?
#
loop_
_entity_poly.entity_id
_entity_poly.type
_entity_poly.pdbx_seq_one_letter_code
_entity_poly.pdbx_strand_id
1 'polypeptide(L)'
;MSDRATLIEEVSVVFHSAATIKFDEPLKVAVQLNVLGTRHVLDLCKRIPNLCAFVHVSTAYSNCEKRTEVHEVLYQPFVDRETVVAASLRPADKCMSNADEFLFGLPNTYTLTKRLAESLLRDERGATPVAIVRPSIVTASWREPFP
;
A
#
# COMPACT_ATOMS: atom_id res chain seq x y z
N MET A 1 -14.29 26.35 -7.45
CA MET A 1 -14.36 24.88 -7.61
C MET A 1 -13.70 24.25 -6.38
N SER A 2 -14.19 23.14 -5.83
CA SER A 2 -13.51 22.46 -4.71
C SER A 2 -12.29 21.71 -5.21
N ASP A 3 -11.21 21.64 -4.44
CA ASP A 3 -10.00 20.86 -4.77
C ASP A 3 -10.33 19.47 -5.29
N ARG A 4 -11.34 18.81 -4.69
CA ARG A 4 -11.77 17.47 -5.11
C ARG A 4 -12.40 17.46 -6.51
N ALA A 5 -13.15 18.49 -6.88
CA ALA A 5 -13.73 18.60 -8.22
C ALA A 5 -12.61 18.85 -9.25
N THR A 6 -11.66 19.73 -8.94
CA THR A 6 -10.47 19.96 -9.77
C THR A 6 -9.69 18.67 -10.01
N LEU A 7 -9.42 17.88 -8.97
CA LEU A 7 -8.75 16.58 -9.13
C LEU A 7 -9.54 15.61 -10.03
N ILE A 8 -10.87 15.59 -9.91
CA ILE A 8 -11.71 14.69 -10.70
C ILE A 8 -11.71 15.09 -12.18
N GLU A 9 -11.75 16.38 -12.47
CA GLU A 9 -11.92 16.89 -13.83
C GLU A 9 -10.59 16.97 -14.60
N GLU A 10 -9.48 17.25 -13.92
CA GLU A 10 -8.22 17.63 -14.58
C GLU A 10 -7.11 16.57 -14.49
N VAL A 11 -7.17 15.63 -13.54
CA VAL A 11 -6.11 14.62 -13.37
C VAL A 11 -6.30 13.47 -14.34
N SER A 12 -5.20 12.98 -14.91
CA SER A 12 -5.17 11.75 -15.73
C SER A 12 -4.18 10.71 -15.21
N VAL A 13 -3.21 11.10 -14.39
CA VAL A 13 -2.22 10.18 -13.80
C VAL A 13 -2.08 10.47 -12.32
N VAL A 14 -2.14 9.41 -11.50
CA VAL A 14 -2.00 9.49 -10.05
C VAL A 14 -0.78 8.70 -9.61
N PHE A 15 0.15 9.36 -8.92
CA PHE A 15 1.28 8.71 -8.24
C PHE A 15 0.97 8.63 -6.75
N HIS A 16 0.59 7.46 -6.25
CA HIS A 16 0.31 7.25 -4.85
C HIS A 16 1.54 6.71 -4.12
N SER A 17 2.34 7.64 -3.59
CA SER A 17 3.54 7.34 -2.81
C SER A 17 3.37 7.58 -1.30
N ALA A 18 2.21 8.08 -0.86
CA ALA A 18 1.98 8.37 0.55
C ALA A 18 1.85 7.05 1.35
N ALA A 19 2.71 6.89 2.35
CA ALA A 19 2.73 5.74 3.26
C ALA A 19 3.48 6.13 4.55
N THR A 20 3.14 5.49 5.68
CA THR A 20 4.10 5.41 6.80
C THR A 20 5.12 4.33 6.47
N ILE A 21 6.40 4.67 6.64
CA ILE A 21 7.56 3.79 6.41
C ILE A 21 8.21 3.34 7.72
N LYS A 22 7.60 3.67 8.87
CA LYS A 22 8.12 3.28 10.18
C LYS A 22 7.89 1.79 10.41
N PHE A 23 8.95 1.09 10.82
CA PHE A 23 8.91 -0.36 11.02
C PHE A 23 8.29 -0.78 12.35
N ASP A 24 8.15 0.16 13.28
CA ASP A 24 7.61 -0.01 14.64
C ASP A 24 6.23 0.65 14.80
N GLU A 25 5.60 1.07 13.70
CA GLU A 25 4.28 1.71 13.74
C GLU A 25 3.22 0.72 14.26
N PRO A 26 2.32 1.14 15.18
CA PRO A 26 1.20 0.33 15.63
C PRO A 26 0.34 -0.14 14.45
N LEU A 27 -0.13 -1.40 14.50
CA LEU A 27 -0.90 -2.02 13.42
C LEU A 27 -2.07 -1.14 12.94
N LYS A 28 -2.82 -0.54 13.87
CA LYS A 28 -3.92 0.39 13.57
C LYS A 28 -3.49 1.55 12.67
N VAL A 29 -2.38 2.20 13.01
CA VAL A 29 -1.89 3.36 12.26
C VAL A 29 -1.34 2.92 10.91
N ALA A 30 -0.55 1.84 10.88
CA ALA A 30 -0.01 1.30 9.64
C ALA A 30 -1.11 0.89 8.65
N VAL A 31 -2.16 0.20 9.12
CA VAL A 31 -3.31 -0.18 8.29
C VAL A 31 -4.09 1.04 7.81
N GLN A 32 -4.35 2.00 8.69
CA GLN A 32 -5.08 3.23 8.34
C GLN A 32 -4.38 3.99 7.20
N LEU A 33 -3.07 4.16 7.30
CA LEU A 33 -2.30 4.95 6.34
C LEU A 33 -2.02 4.17 5.04
N ASN A 34 -1.49 2.96 5.15
CA ASN A 34 -0.97 2.24 3.99
C ASN A 34 -2.05 1.45 3.24
N VAL A 35 -3.08 0.94 3.94
CA VAL A 35 -4.12 0.10 3.33
C VAL A 35 -5.38 0.92 3.05
N LEU A 36 -5.97 1.52 4.08
CA LEU A 36 -7.21 2.28 3.94
C LEU A 36 -7.00 3.61 3.20
N GLY A 37 -5.86 4.27 3.43
CA GLY A 37 -5.45 5.43 2.63
C GLY A 37 -5.38 5.10 1.14
N THR A 38 -4.77 3.96 0.79
CA THR A 38 -4.73 3.49 -0.61
C THR A 38 -6.13 3.23 -1.17
N ARG A 39 -7.03 2.63 -0.40
CA ARG A 39 -8.44 2.45 -0.79
C ARG A 39 -9.12 3.77 -1.10
N HIS A 40 -8.98 4.78 -0.22
CA HIS A 40 -9.61 6.09 -0.46
C HIS A 40 -9.10 6.78 -1.73
N VAL A 41 -7.81 6.65 -2.05
CA VAL A 41 -7.26 7.21 -3.29
C VAL A 41 -7.80 6.44 -4.50
N LEU A 42 -7.90 5.11 -4.44
CA LEU A 42 -8.53 4.31 -5.50
C LEU A 42 -9.99 4.69 -5.72
N ASP A 43 -10.75 4.89 -4.65
CA ASP A 43 -12.15 5.32 -4.73
C ASP A 43 -12.31 6.72 -5.34
N LEU A 44 -11.32 7.61 -5.13
CA LEU A 44 -11.25 8.88 -5.85
C LEU A 44 -10.93 8.64 -7.33
N CYS A 45 -9.94 7.80 -7.64
CA CYS A 45 -9.50 7.49 -8.99
C CYS A 45 -10.62 6.92 -9.87
N LYS A 46 -11.50 6.08 -9.31
CA LYS A 46 -12.69 5.55 -10.00
C LYS A 46 -13.67 6.63 -10.49
N ARG A 47 -13.57 7.85 -9.97
CA ARG A 47 -14.42 8.98 -10.36
C ARG A 47 -13.77 9.88 -11.41
N ILE A 48 -12.49 9.68 -11.70
CA ILE A 48 -11.73 10.46 -12.68
C ILE A 48 -12.05 9.89 -14.08
N PRO A 49 -12.75 10.61 -14.96
CA PRO A 49 -13.18 10.09 -16.25
C PRO A 49 -12.01 9.86 -17.22
N ASN A 50 -10.93 10.62 -17.07
CA ASN A 50 -9.76 10.59 -17.95
C ASN A 50 -8.55 9.89 -17.31
N LEU A 51 -8.79 8.97 -16.37
CA LEU A 51 -7.70 8.27 -15.67
C LEU A 51 -6.96 7.32 -16.63
N CYS A 52 -5.70 7.65 -16.90
CA CYS A 52 -4.78 6.86 -17.71
C CYS A 52 -3.94 5.89 -16.86
N ALA A 53 -3.56 6.28 -15.63
CA ALA A 53 -2.73 5.44 -14.78
C ALA A 53 -2.88 5.77 -13.29
N PHE A 54 -2.90 4.73 -12.46
CA PHE A 54 -2.69 4.78 -11.02
C PHE A 54 -1.39 4.03 -10.68
N VAL A 55 -0.35 4.78 -10.32
CA VAL A 55 0.97 4.25 -9.98
C VAL A 55 1.10 4.18 -8.46
N HIS A 56 1.08 2.95 -7.92
CA HIS A 56 1.32 2.73 -6.50
C HIS A 56 2.81 2.49 -6.23
N VAL A 57 3.39 3.27 -5.32
CA VAL A 57 4.73 3.00 -4.82
C VAL A 57 4.63 2.02 -3.65
N SER A 58 4.99 0.77 -3.90
CA SER A 58 5.10 -0.29 -2.88
C SER A 58 6.56 -0.38 -2.38
N THR A 59 7.10 -1.58 -2.22
CA THR A 59 8.48 -1.84 -1.80
C THR A 59 8.92 -3.23 -2.26
N ALA A 60 10.20 -3.40 -2.57
CA ALA A 60 10.80 -4.70 -2.88
C ALA A 60 10.69 -5.69 -1.71
N TYR A 61 10.44 -5.20 -0.49
CA TYR A 61 10.34 -6.01 0.72
C TYR A 61 8.92 -6.54 1.01
N SER A 62 7.92 -6.27 0.16
CA SER A 62 6.52 -6.67 0.43
C SER A 62 6.32 -8.19 0.46
N ASN A 63 7.24 -8.95 -0.14
CA ASN A 63 7.23 -10.42 -0.18
C ASN A 63 8.57 -11.03 0.30
N CYS A 64 9.27 -10.35 1.22
CA CYS A 64 10.63 -10.72 1.65
C CYS A 64 10.72 -12.01 2.48
N GLU A 65 9.60 -12.58 2.93
CA GLU A 65 9.57 -13.91 3.54
C GLU A 65 9.91 -15.03 2.54
N LYS A 66 9.77 -14.76 1.23
CA LYS A 66 10.23 -15.65 0.16
C LYS A 66 11.73 -15.48 -0.01
N ARG A 67 12.49 -16.32 0.71
CA ARG A 67 13.95 -16.20 0.85
C ARG A 67 14.78 -16.53 -0.39
N THR A 68 14.18 -17.16 -1.40
CA THR A 68 14.91 -17.66 -2.58
C THR A 68 14.72 -16.78 -3.81
N GLU A 69 13.48 -16.53 -4.19
CA GLU A 69 13.15 -15.78 -5.41
C GLU A 69 11.80 -15.06 -5.26
N VAL A 70 11.74 -13.83 -5.78
CA VAL A 70 10.53 -13.01 -5.81
C VAL A 70 10.33 -12.52 -7.24
N HIS A 71 9.35 -13.10 -7.94
CA HIS A 71 8.91 -12.66 -9.26
C HIS A 71 7.97 -11.45 -9.20
N GLU A 72 7.86 -10.71 -10.32
CA GLU A 72 6.93 -9.59 -10.54
C GLU A 72 5.48 -10.06 -10.71
N VAL A 73 4.94 -10.69 -9.67
CA VAL A 73 3.54 -11.14 -9.60
C VAL A 73 2.86 -10.58 -8.34
N LEU A 74 1.53 -10.63 -8.32
CA LEU A 74 0.73 -10.26 -7.16
C LEU A 74 0.51 -11.49 -6.29
N TYR A 75 1.31 -11.61 -5.23
CA TYR A 75 1.18 -12.72 -4.29
C TYR A 75 -0.09 -12.57 -3.44
N GLN A 76 -0.69 -13.70 -3.08
CA GLN A 76 -1.76 -13.72 -2.09
C GLN A 76 -1.17 -13.56 -0.69
N PRO A 77 -1.75 -12.68 0.16
CA PRO A 77 -1.33 -12.59 1.55
C PRO A 77 -1.73 -13.87 2.32
N PHE A 78 -0.95 -14.25 3.33
CA PHE A 78 -1.24 -15.40 4.19
C PHE A 78 -2.47 -15.21 5.08
N VAL A 79 -2.80 -13.94 5.35
CA VAL A 79 -4.01 -13.56 6.08
C VAL A 79 -4.85 -12.64 5.21
N ASP A 80 -6.15 -12.88 5.28
CA ASP A 80 -7.14 -12.07 4.61
C ASP A 80 -7.05 -10.60 5.07
N ARG A 81 -7.12 -9.68 4.10
CA ARG A 81 -6.92 -8.24 4.35
C ARG A 81 -8.00 -7.68 5.26
N GLU A 82 -9.25 -8.08 5.06
CA GLU A 82 -10.41 -7.68 5.87
C GLU A 82 -10.24 -8.12 7.31
N THR A 83 -9.69 -9.31 7.53
CA THR A 83 -9.38 -9.82 8.87
C THR A 83 -8.39 -8.91 9.61
N VAL A 84 -7.31 -8.50 8.95
CA VAL A 84 -6.31 -7.58 9.54
C VAL A 84 -6.89 -6.20 9.77
N VAL A 85 -7.68 -5.67 8.82
CA VAL A 85 -8.36 -4.37 8.96
C VAL A 85 -9.35 -4.40 10.12
N ALA A 86 -10.16 -5.45 10.25
CA ALA A 86 -11.10 -5.61 11.34
C ALA A 86 -10.37 -5.71 12.69
N ALA A 87 -9.24 -6.42 12.76
CA ALA A 87 -8.40 -6.48 13.94
C ALA A 87 -7.83 -5.11 14.32
N SER A 88 -7.35 -4.34 13.33
CA SER A 88 -6.73 -3.03 13.56
C SER A 88 -7.71 -1.96 14.08
N LEU A 89 -9.01 -2.16 13.87
CA LEU A 89 -10.07 -1.24 14.30
C LEU A 89 -10.64 -1.57 15.69
N ARG A 90 -10.26 -2.71 16.30
CA ARG A 90 -10.80 -3.08 17.63
C ARG A 90 -10.35 -2.09 18.71
N PRO A 91 -11.20 -1.82 19.72
CA PRO A 91 -10.82 -1.04 20.89
C PRO A 91 -9.60 -1.64 21.62
N ALA A 92 -8.69 -0.77 22.09
CA ALA A 92 -7.41 -1.16 22.67
C ALA A 92 -7.55 -1.97 23.97
N ASP A 93 -8.66 -1.81 24.69
CA ASP A 93 -9.03 -2.52 25.91
C ASP A 93 -9.42 -3.99 25.68
N LYS A 94 -9.72 -4.38 24.44
CA LYS A 94 -10.14 -5.75 24.09
C LYS A 94 -9.15 -6.49 23.18
N CYS A 95 -8.02 -5.87 22.85
CA CYS A 95 -7.15 -6.40 21.81
C CYS A 95 -5.68 -6.10 22.11
N MET A 96 -4.99 -7.06 22.72
CA MET A 96 -3.55 -7.21 22.54
C MET A 96 -3.25 -7.89 21.19
N SER A 97 -3.89 -7.47 20.09
CA SER A 97 -3.50 -7.98 18.77
C SER A 97 -2.20 -7.29 18.40
N ASN A 98 -1.08 -7.89 18.81
CA ASN A 98 0.21 -7.52 18.29
C ASN A 98 0.22 -7.81 16.79
N ALA A 99 0.83 -6.91 16.03
CA ALA A 99 1.06 -7.12 14.61
C ALA A 99 1.70 -8.48 14.30
N ASP A 100 2.46 -9.02 15.26
CA ASP A 100 3.16 -10.29 15.24
C ASP A 100 2.27 -11.47 14.80
N GLU A 101 1.01 -11.50 15.20
CA GLU A 101 0.05 -12.56 14.81
C GLU A 101 -0.20 -12.59 13.29
N PHE A 102 0.03 -11.46 12.62
CA PHE A 102 -0.25 -11.26 11.20
C PHE A 102 1.01 -11.22 10.33
N LEU A 103 2.21 -11.31 10.92
CA LEU A 103 3.45 -11.15 10.15
C LEU A 103 3.75 -12.38 9.28
N PHE A 104 3.45 -13.61 9.73
CA PHE A 104 3.70 -14.84 8.97
C PHE A 104 5.09 -14.88 8.30
N GLY A 105 6.14 -14.50 9.03
CA GLY A 105 7.52 -14.46 8.54
C GLY A 105 7.97 -13.12 7.94
N LEU A 106 7.07 -12.14 7.82
CA LEU A 106 7.44 -10.76 7.55
C LEU A 106 8.19 -10.12 8.72
N PRO A 107 9.13 -9.20 8.45
CA PRO A 107 9.93 -8.58 9.50
C PRO A 107 9.18 -7.51 10.31
N ASN A 108 8.11 -6.90 9.79
CA ASN A 108 7.46 -5.76 10.45
C ASN A 108 6.07 -5.38 9.87
N THR A 109 5.38 -4.47 10.55
CA THR A 109 4.06 -3.92 10.16
C THR A 109 4.09 -3.20 8.81
N TYR A 110 5.21 -2.56 8.47
CA TYR A 110 5.37 -1.87 7.18
C TYR A 110 5.27 -2.85 6.00
N THR A 111 6.07 -3.92 6.01
CA THR A 111 6.06 -4.95 4.96
C THR A 111 4.72 -5.68 4.86
N LEU A 112 4.07 -5.93 6.01
CA LEU A 112 2.70 -6.44 6.07
C LEU A 112 1.73 -5.52 5.35
N THR A 113 1.69 -4.25 5.74
CA THR A 113 0.69 -3.31 5.21
C THR A 113 0.94 -2.94 3.75
N LYS A 114 2.19 -2.94 3.28
CA LYS A 114 2.51 -2.83 1.85
C LYS A 114 1.96 -4.01 1.04
N ARG A 115 2.13 -5.24 1.52
CA ARG A 115 1.53 -6.41 0.87
C ARG A 115 -0.01 -6.39 0.91
N LEU A 116 -0.60 -5.96 2.01
CA LEU A 116 -2.05 -5.79 2.09
C LEU A 116 -2.56 -4.72 1.10
N ALA A 117 -1.81 -3.63 0.90
CA ALA A 117 -2.12 -2.64 -0.12
C ALA A 117 -1.99 -3.23 -1.54
N GLU A 118 -0.96 -4.03 -1.84
CA GLU A 118 -0.87 -4.75 -3.12
C GLU A 118 -2.03 -5.73 -3.33
N SER A 119 -2.50 -6.38 -2.26
CA SER A 119 -3.69 -7.25 -2.31
C SER A 119 -4.95 -6.48 -2.70
N LEU A 120 -5.13 -5.26 -2.20
CA LEU A 120 -6.24 -4.39 -2.61
C LEU A 120 -6.14 -4.04 -4.10
N LEU A 121 -4.94 -3.73 -4.59
CA LEU A 121 -4.70 -3.40 -5.99
C LEU A 121 -4.94 -4.57 -6.94
N ARG A 122 -4.69 -5.80 -6.49
CA ARG A 122 -5.04 -7.01 -7.22
C ARG A 122 -6.55 -7.09 -7.47
N ASP A 123 -7.35 -6.72 -6.47
CA ASP A 123 -8.81 -6.77 -6.55
C ASP A 123 -9.36 -5.66 -7.48
N GLU A 124 -8.62 -4.54 -7.65
CA GLU A 124 -8.95 -3.43 -8.55
C GLU A 124 -8.50 -3.66 -10.01
N ARG A 125 -7.82 -4.78 -10.29
CA ARG A 125 -7.32 -5.09 -11.64
C ARG A 125 -8.46 -5.09 -12.64
N GLY A 126 -8.32 -4.27 -13.69
CA GLY A 126 -9.29 -4.15 -14.79
C GLY A 126 -10.35 -3.07 -14.56
N ALA A 127 -10.62 -2.68 -13.30
CA ALA A 127 -11.46 -1.52 -13.00
C ALA A 127 -10.66 -0.21 -13.04
N THR A 128 -9.39 -0.26 -12.61
CA THR A 128 -8.47 0.88 -12.59
C THR A 128 -7.18 0.52 -13.34
N PRO A 129 -6.57 1.41 -14.14
CA PRO A 129 -5.29 1.16 -14.81
C PRO A 129 -4.12 1.23 -13.81
N VAL A 130 -3.94 0.15 -13.04
CA VAL A 130 -2.96 0.08 -11.96
C VAL A 130 -1.57 -0.32 -12.46
N ALA A 131 -0.55 0.39 -11.99
CA ALA A 131 0.85 -0.02 -12.01
C ALA A 131 1.42 -0.05 -10.58
N ILE A 132 2.27 -1.02 -10.28
CA ILE A 132 2.96 -1.11 -8.98
C ILE A 132 4.45 -1.00 -9.22
N VAL A 133 5.10 -0.08 -8.49
CA VAL A 133 6.56 0.07 -8.48
C VAL A 133 7.07 -0.37 -7.11
N ARG A 134 8.05 -1.26 -7.08
CA ARG A 134 8.62 -1.83 -5.86
C ARG A 134 10.08 -1.38 -5.66
N PRO A 135 10.32 -0.13 -5.23
CA PRO A 135 11.68 0.32 -4.94
C PRO A 135 12.30 -0.48 -3.78
N SER A 136 13.62 -0.65 -3.80
CA SER A 136 14.39 -1.19 -2.68
C SER A 136 14.82 -0.05 -1.74
N ILE A 137 16.13 0.19 -1.60
CA ILE A 137 16.70 1.29 -0.82
C ILE A 137 16.85 2.49 -1.76
N VAL A 138 16.22 3.60 -1.40
CA VAL A 138 16.39 4.89 -2.09
C VAL A 138 17.42 5.69 -1.33
N THR A 139 18.50 6.10 -2.00
CA THR A 139 19.58 6.92 -1.42
C THR A 139 19.55 8.34 -1.99
N ALA A 140 20.14 9.28 -1.25
CA ALA A 140 20.27 10.65 -1.72
C ALA A 140 21.38 10.77 -2.79
N SER A 141 21.23 11.74 -3.70
CA SER A 141 22.27 12.15 -4.63
C SER A 141 22.84 13.52 -4.22
N TRP A 142 24.17 13.67 -4.24
CA TRP A 142 24.84 14.95 -3.95
C TRP A 142 24.70 15.97 -5.10
N ARG A 143 24.51 15.52 -6.35
CA ARG A 143 24.25 16.34 -7.56
C ARG A 143 23.30 15.62 -8.52
N GLU A 144 22.65 16.36 -9.42
CA GLU A 144 21.71 15.83 -10.43
C GLU A 144 22.41 15.18 -11.64
N PRO A 145 21.78 14.21 -12.30
CA PRO A 145 21.51 12.87 -11.80
C PRO A 145 22.55 11.91 -12.40
N PHE A 146 23.38 11.25 -11.59
CA PHE A 146 24.10 10.06 -12.04
C PHE A 146 24.30 9.07 -10.88
N PRO A 147 24.27 7.74 -11.14
CA PRO A 147 24.33 6.69 -10.13
C PRO A 147 25.56 6.75 -9.23
#